data_AF-R7N2B7-F1
#
_entry.id   AF-R7N2B7-F1
#
_cell.length_a   1.000
_cell.length_b   1.000
_cell.length_c   1.000
_cell.angle_alpha   90.00
_cell.angle_beta   90.00
_cell.angle_gamma   90.00
#
_symmetry.space_group_name_H-M   'P 1'
#
loop_
_entity.id
_entity.type
_entity.pdbx_description
1 polymer ?
#
loop_
_entity_poly.entity_id
_entity_poly.type
_entity_poly.pdbx_seq_one_letter_code
_entity_poly.pdbx_strand_id
1 'polypeptide(L)'
;MLREHRLYQADWLLRFYGFEAKELLSEQRPNFNILLDPKADWALQHLEQFPVEINRADYQMILRVPGIGVTSAKRIVKARRTGNLSFEDLKKIGVVLKRALYFITCSGRMMYPTKMDEDYITRNLIDPKEKLPFDQDGMTYRQLSLFDDGQVLQWKQGIGIAGSGLQSTG
;
A
#
# COMPACT_ATOMS: atom_id res chain seq x y z
N MET A 1 -5.73 -16.18 -13.04
CA MET A 1 -6.05 -15.39 -11.83
C MET A 1 -4.88 -14.58 -11.27
N LEU A 2 -3.82 -15.15 -10.68
CA LEU A 2 -2.73 -14.33 -10.08
C LEU A 2 -1.91 -13.53 -11.10
N ARG A 3 -1.64 -14.11 -12.28
CA ARG A 3 -0.91 -13.43 -13.37
C ARG A 3 -1.67 -12.23 -13.93
N GLU A 4 -2.98 -12.34 -14.12
CA GLU A 4 -3.83 -11.25 -14.61
C GLU A 4 -3.90 -10.11 -13.60
N HIS A 5 -4.00 -10.44 -12.31
CA HIS A 5 -3.97 -9.45 -11.25
C HIS A 5 -2.66 -8.64 -11.25
N ARG A 6 -1.51 -9.29 -11.49
CA ARG A 6 -0.22 -8.59 -11.64
C ARG A 6 -0.17 -7.69 -12.86
N LEU A 7 -0.72 -8.12 -14.00
CA LEU A 7 -0.81 -7.29 -15.19
C LEU A 7 -1.64 -6.02 -14.96
N TYR A 8 -2.79 -6.14 -14.27
CA TYR A 8 -3.60 -4.97 -13.91
C TYR A 8 -2.85 -4.01 -12.98
N GLN A 9 -2.14 -4.55 -11.98
CA GLN A 9 -1.31 -3.73 -11.09
C GLN A 9 -0.19 -3.02 -11.84
N ALA A 10 0.50 -3.71 -12.75
CA ALA A 10 1.56 -3.13 -13.57
C ALA A 10 1.01 -2.04 -14.49
N ASP A 11 -0.11 -2.29 -15.17
CA ASP A 11 -0.79 -1.30 -16.00
C ASP A 11 -1.16 -0.03 -15.21
N TRP A 12 -1.64 -0.18 -13.97
CA TRP A 12 -1.91 0.96 -13.09
C TRP A 12 -0.65 1.78 -12.79
N LEU A 13 0.51 1.12 -12.62
CA LEU A 13 1.80 1.81 -12.44
C LEU A 13 2.22 2.58 -13.69
N LEU A 14 2.02 2.00 -14.88
CA LEU A 14 2.32 2.69 -16.14
C LEU A 14 1.48 3.96 -16.29
N ARG A 15 0.16 3.86 -16.09
CA ARG A 15 -0.75 4.99 -16.33
C ARG A 15 -0.65 6.12 -15.30
N PHE A 16 -0.46 5.76 -14.03
CA PHE A 16 -0.66 6.72 -12.94
C PHE A 16 0.59 7.00 -12.09
N TYR A 17 1.64 6.18 -12.21
CA TYR A 17 2.88 6.32 -11.43
C TYR A 17 4.09 6.66 -12.29
N GLY A 18 3.94 6.76 -13.60
CA GLY A 18 5.03 7.11 -14.52
C GLY A 18 6.11 6.04 -14.59
N PHE A 19 5.73 4.77 -14.42
CA PHE A 19 6.61 3.65 -14.73
C PHE A 19 6.66 3.40 -16.24
N GLU A 20 7.81 2.95 -16.72
CA GLU A 20 7.98 2.40 -18.06
C GLU A 20 7.96 0.87 -18.00
N ALA A 21 7.49 0.22 -19.07
CA ALA A 21 7.38 -1.24 -19.10
C ALA A 21 8.73 -1.94 -18.87
N LYS A 22 9.81 -1.39 -19.40
CA LYS A 22 11.19 -1.90 -19.22
C LYS A 22 11.73 -1.75 -17.79
N GLU A 23 11.10 -0.90 -16.97
CA GLU A 23 11.47 -0.81 -15.55
C GLU A 23 10.85 -1.97 -14.77
N LEU A 24 9.67 -2.42 -15.17
CA LEU A 24 8.90 -3.46 -14.49
C LEU A 24 9.27 -4.87 -14.95
N LEU A 25 9.70 -5.02 -16.20
CA LEU A 25 10.08 -6.29 -16.81
C LEU A 25 11.35 -6.09 -17.64
N SER A 26 12.30 -7.01 -17.51
CA SER A 26 13.54 -7.04 -18.29
C SER A 26 13.71 -8.38 -18.99
N GLU A 27 14.70 -8.49 -19.88
CA GLU A 27 15.05 -9.80 -20.47
C GLU A 27 15.48 -10.81 -19.40
N GLN A 28 16.11 -10.34 -18.33
CA GLN A 28 16.56 -11.17 -17.21
C GLN A 28 15.40 -11.53 -16.25
N ARG A 29 14.36 -10.67 -16.17
CA ARG A 29 13.16 -10.89 -15.36
C ARG A 29 11.90 -10.60 -16.21
N PRO A 30 11.53 -11.53 -17.12
CA PRO A 30 10.42 -11.31 -18.06
C PRO A 30 9.05 -11.54 -17.41
N ASN A 31 9.01 -12.00 -16.16
CA ASN A 31 7.79 -12.37 -15.45
C ASN A 31 7.67 -11.61 -14.13
N PHE A 32 6.45 -11.18 -13.81
CA PHE A 32 6.14 -10.58 -12.51
C PHE A 32 6.25 -11.60 -11.38
N ASN A 33 6.74 -11.12 -10.23
CA ASN A 33 6.71 -11.86 -8.99
C ASN A 33 5.26 -12.13 -8.55
N ILE A 34 4.95 -13.39 -8.22
CA ILE A 34 3.60 -13.78 -7.80
C ILE A 34 3.32 -13.41 -6.33
N LEU A 35 4.35 -13.26 -5.50
CA LEU A 35 4.21 -12.98 -4.06
C LEU A 35 4.16 -11.47 -3.80
N LEU A 36 4.97 -10.70 -4.53
CA LEU A 36 5.06 -9.25 -4.38
C LEU A 36 4.26 -8.53 -5.46
N ASP A 37 3.64 -7.41 -5.12
CA ASP A 37 3.13 -6.51 -6.15
C ASP A 37 4.29 -5.86 -6.94
N PRO A 38 4.06 -5.47 -8.21
CA PRO A 38 5.12 -4.99 -9.09
C PRO A 38 5.88 -3.78 -8.55
N LYS A 39 5.27 -2.95 -7.71
CA LYS A 39 5.92 -1.77 -7.15
C LYS A 39 6.90 -2.13 -6.03
N ALA A 40 6.51 -3.07 -5.16
CA ALA A 40 7.40 -3.61 -4.13
C ALA A 40 8.55 -4.39 -4.76
N ASP A 41 8.25 -5.23 -5.75
CA ASP A 41 9.25 -6.01 -6.49
C ASP A 41 10.27 -5.11 -7.20
N TRP A 42 9.81 -4.01 -7.82
CA TRP A 42 10.71 -3.00 -8.40
C TRP A 42 11.60 -2.34 -7.35
N ALA A 43 11.03 -1.95 -6.20
CA ALA A 43 11.79 -1.24 -5.15
C ALA A 43 12.91 -2.11 -4.56
N LEU A 44 12.65 -3.42 -4.42
CA LEU A 44 13.66 -4.40 -3.98
C LEU A 44 14.79 -4.61 -4.98
N GLN A 45 14.53 -4.40 -6.26
CA GLN A 45 15.56 -4.48 -7.31
C GLN A 45 16.39 -3.19 -7.43
N HIS A 46 15.93 -2.11 -6.81
CA HIS A 46 16.51 -0.78 -6.92
C HIS A 46 16.84 -0.20 -5.53
N LEU A 47 17.34 -1.04 -4.62
CA LEU A 47 17.65 -0.65 -3.24
C LEU A 47 18.68 0.49 -3.16
N GLU A 48 19.49 0.70 -4.19
CA GLU A 48 20.40 1.85 -4.31
C GLU A 48 19.69 3.21 -4.32
N GLN A 49 18.39 3.24 -4.63
CA GLN A 49 17.57 4.45 -4.60
C GLN A 49 16.92 4.69 -3.22
N PHE A 50 17.12 3.79 -2.27
CA PHE A 50 16.49 3.80 -0.96
C PHE A 50 17.52 3.93 0.19
N PRO A 51 17.15 4.53 1.32
CA PRO A 51 15.81 5.06 1.64
C PRO A 51 15.55 6.46 1.08
N VAL A 52 14.29 6.76 0.80
CA VAL A 52 13.83 8.04 0.29
C VAL A 52 13.49 8.99 1.44
N GLU A 53 14.16 10.15 1.51
CA GLU A 53 13.81 11.19 2.49
C GLU A 53 12.54 11.93 2.07
N ILE A 54 11.43 11.65 2.77
CA ILE A 54 10.10 12.11 2.41
C ILE A 54 9.96 13.64 2.43
N ASN A 55 10.73 14.31 3.28
CA ASN A 55 10.69 15.77 3.36
C ASN A 55 11.45 16.48 2.23
N ARG A 56 12.22 15.75 1.41
CA ARG A 56 13.09 16.35 0.38
C ARG A 56 12.91 15.76 -1.02
N ALA A 57 12.69 14.45 -1.11
CA ALA A 57 12.62 13.72 -2.38
C ALA A 57 11.61 14.31 -3.36
N ASP A 58 11.87 14.23 -4.65
CA ASP A 58 10.92 14.72 -5.65
C ASP A 58 9.63 13.87 -5.68
N TYR A 59 8.61 14.39 -6.35
CA TYR A 59 7.31 13.72 -6.43
C TYR A 59 7.41 12.34 -7.09
N GLN A 60 8.26 12.20 -8.12
CA GLN A 60 8.41 10.96 -8.85
C GLN A 60 9.07 9.89 -7.98
N MET A 61 10.12 10.21 -7.21
CA MET A 61 10.71 9.23 -6.31
C MET A 61 9.76 8.82 -5.18
N ILE A 62 8.96 9.76 -4.64
CA ILE A 62 7.92 9.42 -3.65
C ILE A 62 6.88 8.47 -4.26
N LEU A 63 6.53 8.64 -5.53
CA LEU A 63 5.66 7.72 -6.25
C LEU A 63 6.29 6.34 -6.45
N ARG A 64 7.61 6.17 -6.33
CA ARG A 64 8.25 4.85 -6.43
C ARG A 64 8.21 4.06 -5.12
N VAL A 65 8.00 4.72 -3.98
CA VAL A 65 7.95 4.07 -2.65
C VAL A 65 6.75 3.13 -2.48
N PRO A 66 6.94 1.84 -2.15
CA PRO A 66 5.85 0.93 -1.82
C PRO A 66 4.99 1.42 -0.65
N GLY A 67 3.66 1.33 -0.77
CA GLY A 67 2.73 1.81 0.25
C GLY A 67 2.38 3.30 0.17
N ILE A 68 2.97 4.06 -0.76
CA ILE A 68 2.57 5.43 -1.09
C ILE A 68 1.81 5.44 -2.42
N GLY A 69 0.54 5.88 -2.40
CA GLY A 69 -0.27 6.05 -3.60
C GLY A 69 -0.21 7.46 -4.19
N VAL A 70 -0.75 7.67 -5.39
CA VAL A 70 -0.77 8.98 -6.09
C VAL A 70 -1.32 10.11 -5.21
N THR A 71 -2.46 9.87 -4.56
CA THR A 71 -3.09 10.85 -3.68
C THR A 71 -2.21 11.16 -2.47
N SER A 72 -1.65 10.13 -1.82
CA SER A 72 -0.76 10.30 -0.66
C SER A 72 0.53 11.03 -1.05
N ALA A 73 1.13 10.70 -2.20
CA ALA A 73 2.32 11.38 -2.72
C ALA A 73 2.06 12.89 -2.96
N LYS A 74 0.92 13.25 -3.56
CA LYS A 74 0.53 14.66 -3.76
C LYS A 74 0.35 15.38 -2.41
N ARG A 75 -0.29 14.72 -1.44
CA ARG A 75 -0.47 15.27 -0.09
C ARG A 75 0.85 15.45 0.64
N ILE A 76 1.78 14.51 0.55
CA ILE A 76 3.14 14.62 1.11
C ILE A 76 3.85 15.87 0.58
N VAL A 77 3.93 16.01 -0.75
CA VAL A 77 4.64 17.13 -1.39
C VAL A 77 4.01 18.48 -1.02
N LYS A 78 2.68 18.51 -0.84
CA LYS A 78 1.97 19.71 -0.36
C LYS A 78 2.26 19.99 1.11
N ALA A 79 2.10 18.99 1.98
CA ALA A 79 2.17 19.16 3.43
C ALA A 79 3.59 19.48 3.91
N ARG A 80 4.63 18.92 3.28
CA ARG A 80 6.02 19.20 3.68
C ARG A 80 6.46 20.65 3.44
N ARG A 81 5.67 21.42 2.68
CA ARG A 81 5.92 22.87 2.49
C ARG A 81 5.61 23.69 3.74
N THR A 82 4.76 23.16 4.62
CA THR A 82 4.36 23.84 5.87
C THR A 82 5.16 23.36 7.09
N GLY A 83 5.95 22.31 6.95
CA GLY A 83 6.79 21.74 8.01
C GLY A 83 7.24 20.33 7.69
N ASN A 84 8.24 19.82 8.41
CA ASN A 84 8.68 18.44 8.23
C ASN A 84 7.60 17.46 8.72
N LEU A 85 7.37 16.41 7.94
CA LEU A 85 6.44 15.33 8.23
C LEU A 85 7.12 14.25 9.08
N SER A 86 6.42 13.79 10.12
CA SER A 86 6.78 12.59 10.88
C SER A 86 6.10 11.34 10.30
N PHE A 87 6.44 10.15 10.80
CA PHE A 87 5.76 8.91 10.41
C PHE A 87 4.27 8.92 10.76
N GLU A 88 3.89 9.53 11.89
CA GLU A 88 2.50 9.71 12.30
C GLU A 88 1.73 10.58 11.30
N ASP A 89 2.36 11.62 10.75
CA ASP A 89 1.74 12.47 9.73
C ASP A 89 1.53 11.70 8.43
N LEU A 90 2.50 10.87 8.03
CA LEU A 90 2.36 10.00 6.86
C LEU A 90 1.19 9.01 7.02
N LYS A 91 1.01 8.44 8.21
CA LYS A 91 -0.15 7.59 8.52
C LYS A 91 -1.46 8.35 8.34
N LYS A 92 -1.57 9.58 8.86
CA LYS A 92 -2.75 10.44 8.72
C LYS A 92 -3.02 10.83 7.26
N ILE A 93 -1.97 11.04 6.47
CA ILE A 93 -2.06 11.36 5.03
C ILE A 93 -2.66 10.18 4.24
N GLY A 94 -2.49 8.95 4.73
CA GLY A 94 -2.92 7.72 4.07
C GLY A 94 -1.76 6.93 3.47
N VAL A 95 -0.55 7.03 4.01
CA VAL A 95 0.56 6.13 3.66
C VAL A 95 0.38 4.80 4.38
N VAL A 96 0.56 3.71 3.65
CA VAL A 96 0.57 2.36 4.22
C VAL A 96 1.95 2.08 4.81
N LEU A 97 2.16 2.51 6.07
CA LEU A 97 3.47 2.45 6.74
C LEU A 97 4.06 1.03 6.79
N LYS A 98 3.24 0.00 6.99
CA LYS A 98 3.69 -1.41 7.00
C LYS A 98 4.47 -1.84 5.76
N ARG A 99 4.34 -1.10 4.65
CA ARG A 99 5.07 -1.33 3.41
C ARG A 99 6.12 -0.25 3.15
N ALA A 100 5.81 1.00 3.50
CA ALA A 100 6.70 2.13 3.22
C ALA A 100 7.91 2.21 4.16
N LEU A 101 7.81 1.71 5.39
CA LEU A 101 8.81 1.91 6.45
C LEU A 101 10.22 1.41 6.09
N TYR A 102 10.33 0.42 5.20
CA TYR A 102 11.61 -0.13 4.74
C TYR A 102 12.34 0.81 3.77
N PHE A 103 11.61 1.72 3.14
CA PHE A 103 12.04 2.46 1.97
C PHE A 103 12.13 3.96 2.23
N ILE A 104 11.85 4.45 3.44
CA ILE A 104 11.74 5.89 3.68
C ILE A 104 12.46 6.34 4.95
N THR A 105 12.84 7.62 4.94
CA THR A 105 13.21 8.36 6.14
C THR A 105 12.32 9.58 6.31
N CYS A 106 12.20 10.02 7.57
CA CYS A 106 11.66 11.32 7.94
C CYS A 106 12.74 12.08 8.71
N SER A 107 13.21 13.20 8.16
CA SER A 107 14.27 14.02 8.77
C SER A 107 15.57 13.24 9.03
N GLY A 108 15.96 12.38 8.09
CA GLY A 108 17.18 11.58 8.15
C GLY A 108 17.10 10.34 9.04
N ARG A 109 15.91 9.99 9.55
CA ARG A 109 15.72 8.84 10.43
C ARG A 109 14.72 7.86 9.84
N MET A 110 15.08 6.57 9.85
CA MET A 110 14.13 5.49 9.62
C MET A 110 13.28 5.29 10.88
N MET A 111 12.08 4.71 10.72
CA MET A 111 11.21 4.41 11.85
C MET A 111 11.82 3.36 12.78
N TYR A 112 12.49 2.37 12.16
CA TYR A 112 13.27 1.34 12.84
C TYR A 112 14.60 1.14 12.10
N PRO A 113 15.68 0.76 12.81
CA PRO A 113 16.91 0.31 12.16
C PRO A 113 16.60 -0.84 11.21
N THR A 114 16.64 -0.57 9.91
CA THR A 114 16.26 -1.52 8.87
C THR A 114 17.48 -1.80 8.00
N LYS A 115 17.81 -3.07 7.81
CA LYS A 115 18.87 -3.47 6.88
C LYS A 115 18.35 -3.30 5.45
N MET A 116 19.08 -2.54 4.63
CA MET A 116 18.74 -2.39 3.20
C MET A 116 19.24 -3.61 2.44
N ASP A 117 18.46 -4.68 2.49
CA ASP A 117 18.81 -6.02 2.06
C ASP A 117 17.56 -6.69 1.47
N GLU A 118 17.67 -7.21 0.24
CA GLU A 118 16.54 -7.70 -0.54
C GLU A 118 15.81 -8.85 0.17
N ASP A 119 16.56 -9.83 0.68
CA ASP A 119 16.00 -11.02 1.35
C ASP A 119 15.29 -10.63 2.65
N TYR A 120 15.93 -9.79 3.46
CA TYR A 120 15.34 -9.29 4.70
C TYR A 120 14.02 -8.56 4.45
N ILE A 121 14.00 -7.60 3.52
CA ILE A 121 12.80 -6.80 3.25
C ILE A 121 11.71 -7.66 2.60
N THR A 122 12.08 -8.56 1.67
CA THR A 122 11.14 -9.47 0.99
C THR A 122 10.39 -10.35 1.99
N ARG A 123 11.09 -10.96 2.95
CA ARG A 123 10.48 -11.79 3.99
C ARG A 123 9.44 -11.00 4.79
N ASN A 124 9.80 -9.81 5.26
CA ASN A 124 8.92 -8.96 6.05
C ASN A 124 7.72 -8.41 5.25
N LEU A 125 7.82 -8.31 3.92
CA LEU A 125 6.71 -7.88 3.05
C LEU A 125 5.72 -9.00 2.74
N ILE A 126 6.17 -10.26 2.74
CA ILE A 126 5.35 -11.43 2.38
C ILE A 126 4.67 -12.05 3.60
N ASP A 127 5.28 -12.02 4.78
CA ASP A 127 4.73 -12.67 5.97
C ASP A 127 3.76 -11.75 6.75
N PRO A 128 2.43 -12.00 6.72
CA PRO A 128 1.47 -11.23 7.50
C PRO A 128 1.51 -11.51 9.00
N LYS A 129 2.27 -12.52 9.47
CA LYS A 129 2.37 -12.93 10.88
C LYS A 129 3.62 -12.43 11.59
N GLU A 130 4.62 -11.91 10.87
CA GLU A 130 5.73 -11.23 11.52
C GLU A 130 5.17 -9.96 12.19
N LYS A 131 5.12 -9.98 13.53
CA LYS A 131 4.81 -8.79 14.33
C LYS A 131 5.83 -7.73 13.95
N LEU A 132 5.40 -6.72 13.22
CA LEU A 132 6.24 -5.55 13.01
C LEU A 132 6.61 -5.00 14.39
N PRO A 133 7.81 -4.42 14.58
CA PRO A 133 8.19 -3.82 15.85
C PRO A 133 7.12 -2.87 16.42
N PHE A 134 6.34 -2.23 15.54
CA PHE A 134 5.25 -1.31 15.87
C PHE A 134 3.98 -1.96 16.47
N ASP A 135 3.74 -3.25 16.27
CA ASP A 135 2.58 -3.93 16.90
C ASP A 135 2.73 -4.02 18.43
N GLN A 136 3.93 -3.80 18.95
CA GLN A 136 4.23 -3.83 20.39
C GLN A 136 3.88 -2.53 21.12
N ASP A 137 3.80 -1.38 20.43
CA ASP A 137 3.53 -0.05 21.01
C ASP A 137 2.02 0.21 21.24
N GLY A 138 1.18 -0.83 21.24
CA GLY A 138 -0.26 -0.72 21.50
C GLY A 138 -1.10 -0.09 20.37
N MET A 139 -0.45 0.34 19.29
CA MET A 139 -1.11 0.90 18.09
C MET A 139 -1.69 -0.21 17.21
N THR A 140 -2.75 -0.86 17.72
CA THR A 140 -3.45 -1.94 17.01
C THR A 140 -4.12 -1.42 15.74
N TYR A 141 -3.69 -1.95 14.59
CA TYR A 141 -4.35 -1.75 13.31
C TYR A 141 -5.62 -2.60 13.26
N ARG A 142 -6.79 -2.01 13.50
CA ARG A 142 -8.05 -2.60 13.02
C ARG A 142 -8.19 -2.23 11.54
N GLN A 143 -7.55 -3.02 10.68
CA GLN A 143 -7.78 -2.96 9.24
C GLN A 143 -9.27 -3.30 9.02
N LEU A 144 -10.09 -2.33 8.62
CA LEU A 144 -11.31 -2.66 7.89
C LEU A 144 -10.83 -3.24 6.56
N SER A 145 -10.88 -4.56 6.45
CA SER A 145 -10.60 -5.28 5.22
C SER A 145 -11.59 -4.80 4.16
N LEU A 146 -11.12 -3.97 3.23
CA LEU A 146 -11.71 -3.80 1.90
C LEU A 146 -11.33 -4.97 0.95
N PHE A 147 -10.79 -6.05 1.51
CA PHE A 147 -10.57 -7.33 0.87
C PHE A 147 -11.48 -8.36 1.55
N ASP A 148 -12.79 -8.16 1.43
CA ASP A 148 -13.79 -9.21 1.60
C ASP A 148 -14.80 -9.11 0.44
N ASP A 149 -14.29 -9.08 -0.79
CA ASP A 149 -15.13 -9.28 -1.98
C ASP A 149 -15.23 -10.78 -2.25
N GLY A 150 -16.02 -11.43 -1.39
CA GLY A 150 -16.38 -12.85 -1.47
C GLY A 150 -17.88 -13.10 -1.40
N GLN A 151 -18.74 -12.08 -1.44
CA GLN A 151 -20.20 -12.25 -1.50
C GLN A 151 -20.82 -11.36 -2.57
N VAL A 152 -21.10 -12.00 -3.71
CA VAL A 152 -22.00 -11.51 -4.74
C VAL A 152 -23.40 -11.40 -4.13
N LEU A 153 -23.78 -10.20 -3.69
CA LEU A 153 -25.17 -9.90 -3.33
C LEU A 153 -25.99 -9.80 -4.63
N GLN A 154 -26.76 -10.85 -4.88
CA GLN A 154 -27.83 -10.85 -5.87
C GLN A 154 -28.86 -9.77 -5.52
N TRP A 155 -29.02 -8.77 -6.40
CA TRP A 155 -30.14 -7.84 -6.37
C TRP A 155 -31.12 -8.15 -7.51
N LYS A 156 -32.25 -8.77 -7.18
CA LYS A 156 -33.54 -8.70 -7.91
C LYS A 156 -34.67 -8.90 -6.88
N GLN A 157 -35.39 -7.83 -6.52
CA GLN A 157 -36.66 -7.31 -7.08
C GLN A 157 -37.93 -7.94 -6.48
N GLY A 158 -38.88 -7.04 -6.11
CA GLY A 158 -40.28 -7.33 -5.75
C GLY A 158 -40.68 -6.58 -4.48
N ILE A 159 -41.05 -5.29 -4.52
CA ILE A 159 -42.43 -4.78 -4.72
C ILE A 159 -43.47 -5.57 -3.91
N GLY A 160 -44.09 -4.93 -2.90
CA GLY A 160 -45.49 -5.21 -2.56
C GLY A 160 -45.92 -5.10 -1.09
N ILE A 161 -46.63 -3.99 -0.81
CA ILE A 161 -47.90 -3.88 -0.05
C ILE A 161 -48.04 -4.32 1.43
N ALA A 162 -48.24 -3.31 2.28
CA ALA A 162 -49.34 -3.09 3.24
C ALA A 162 -49.85 -4.24 4.15
N GLY A 163 -50.00 -3.94 5.45
CA GLY A 163 -50.82 -4.77 6.34
C GLY A 163 -50.68 -4.46 7.83
N SER A 164 -51.51 -3.54 8.31
CA SER A 164 -51.87 -3.33 9.71
C SER A 164 -52.49 -4.57 10.37
N GLY A 165 -52.37 -4.73 11.70
CA GLY A 165 -53.38 -5.50 12.45
C GLY A 165 -52.95 -6.11 13.78
N LEU A 166 -53.65 -5.71 14.84
CA LEU A 166 -53.70 -6.29 16.18
C LEU A 166 -53.95 -7.82 16.22
N GLN A 167 -53.53 -8.45 17.33
CA GLN A 167 -54.20 -9.52 18.09
C GLN A 167 -53.54 -9.52 19.49
N SER A 168 -54.16 -9.20 20.63
CA SER A 168 -55.37 -9.69 21.33
C SER A 168 -55.41 -11.21 21.53
N THR A 169 -55.07 -11.61 22.76
CA THR A 169 -55.70 -12.63 23.63
C THR A 169 -56.31 -13.89 23.02
N GLY A 170 -55.84 -15.03 23.53
CA GLY A 170 -56.51 -16.33 23.53
C GLY A 170 -55.68 -17.31 24.32
#